data_AF-A0A8J6HQD1-F1
#
_entry.id   AF-A0A8J6HQD1-F1
#
_cell.length_a   1.000
_cell.length_b   1.000
_cell.length_c   1.000
_cell.angle_alpha   90.00
_cell.angle_beta   90.00
_cell.angle_gamma   90.00
#
_symmetry.space_group_name_H-M   'P 1'
#
loop_
_entity.id
_entity.type
_entity.pdbx_description
1 polymer ?
#
loop_
_entity_poly.entity_id
_entity_poly.type
_entity_poly.pdbx_seq_one_letter_code
_entity_poly.pdbx_strand_id
1 'polypeptide(L)'
;MILPKQKGTSDSCTTMNEEEIFDFQDQHNLITIGWIHTHPTQTAFLSSVDLHTHCPYQLLMPEAIAIVCAPRYNETGFFVLTPNYGLKFIANCRKSGFHPHPTEPPLFMVAEHVKIDSTASLEVLDLRIGKS
;
A
#
# COMPACT_ATOMS: atom_id res chain seq x y z
N MET A 1 3.53 -9.11 -9.16
CA MET A 1 2.65 -7.98 -8.79
C MET A 1 1.30 -8.19 -9.42
N ILE A 2 0.22 -8.06 -8.65
CA ILE A 2 -1.16 -8.16 -9.16
C ILE A 2 -1.71 -6.74 -9.25
N LEU A 3 -2.22 -6.35 -10.42
CA LEU A 3 -2.96 -5.11 -10.62
C LEU A 3 -4.46 -5.45 -10.61
N PRO A 4 -5.16 -5.27 -9.48
CA PRO A 4 -6.54 -5.68 -9.39
C PRO A 4 -7.46 -4.73 -10.16
N LYS A 5 -8.67 -5.20 -10.44
CA LYS A 5 -9.78 -4.31 -10.80
C LYS A 5 -9.91 -3.26 -9.70
N GLN A 6 -10.05 -2.01 -10.09
CA GLN A 6 -9.99 -0.90 -9.14
C GLN A 6 -10.73 0.31 -9.69
N LYS A 7 -11.17 1.20 -8.79
CA LYS A 7 -11.67 2.53 -9.13
C LYS A 7 -10.79 3.57 -8.45
N GLY A 8 -10.24 4.49 -9.24
CA GLY A 8 -9.38 5.57 -8.77
C GLY A 8 -9.99 6.95 -8.97
N THR A 9 -9.67 7.86 -8.07
CA THR A 9 -9.79 9.31 -8.23
C THR A 9 -8.38 9.92 -8.20
N SER A 10 -8.26 11.25 -8.22
CA SER A 10 -6.97 11.93 -8.05
C SER A 10 -6.28 11.63 -6.72
N ASP A 11 -7.05 11.30 -5.68
CA ASP A 11 -6.58 11.27 -4.29
C ASP A 11 -6.91 9.95 -3.57
N SER A 12 -7.48 8.96 -4.28
CA SER A 12 -7.80 7.66 -3.69
C SER A 12 -7.87 6.57 -4.75
N CYS A 13 -7.60 5.34 -4.36
CA CYS A 13 -7.90 4.16 -5.17
C CYS A 13 -8.52 3.09 -4.28
N THR A 14 -9.56 2.43 -4.79
CA THR A 14 -10.24 1.34 -4.10
C THR A 14 -10.17 0.08 -4.94
N THR A 15 -9.62 -0.98 -4.36
CA THR A 15 -9.61 -2.33 -4.93
C THR A 15 -11.03 -2.87 -5.06
N MET A 16 -11.30 -3.57 -6.14
CA MET A 16 -12.56 -4.25 -6.42
C MET A 16 -12.29 -5.74 -6.63
N ASN A 17 -13.27 -6.58 -6.33
CA ASN A 17 -13.22 -8.03 -6.58
C ASN A 17 -12.00 -8.71 -5.91
N GLU A 18 -11.84 -8.48 -4.61
CA GLU A 18 -10.74 -9.05 -3.80
C GLU A 18 -10.69 -10.60 -3.83
N GLU A 19 -11.82 -11.25 -4.06
CA GLU A 19 -11.93 -12.70 -4.26
C GLU A 19 -11.05 -13.22 -5.42
N GLU A 20 -10.98 -12.49 -6.54
CA GLU A 20 -10.14 -12.88 -7.69
C GLU A 20 -8.64 -12.79 -7.38
N ILE A 21 -8.26 -11.86 -6.50
CA ILE A 21 -6.89 -11.75 -5.99
C ILE A 21 -6.60 -12.94 -5.10
N PHE A 22 -7.49 -13.24 -4.15
CA PHE A 22 -7.35 -14.35 -3.21
C PHE A 22 -7.23 -15.69 -3.94
N ASP A 23 -8.14 -15.98 -4.88
CA ASP A 23 -8.12 -17.21 -5.67
C ASP A 23 -6.81 -17.39 -6.44
N PHE A 24 -6.33 -16.32 -7.08
CA PHE A 24 -5.07 -16.38 -7.82
C PHE A 24 -3.89 -16.63 -6.89
N GLN A 25 -3.85 -15.96 -5.73
CA GLN A 25 -2.77 -16.12 -4.76
C GLN A 25 -2.74 -17.53 -4.16
N ASP A 26 -3.90 -18.07 -3.77
CA ASP A 26 -4.02 -19.43 -3.23
C ASP A 26 -3.55 -20.49 -4.24
N GLN A 27 -4.04 -20.40 -5.48
CA GLN A 27 -3.66 -21.34 -6.55
C GLN A 27 -2.15 -21.35 -6.87
N HIS A 28 -1.46 -20.24 -6.64
CA HIS A 28 -0.04 -20.08 -6.96
C HIS A 28 0.86 -20.08 -5.70
N ASN A 29 0.30 -20.36 -4.51
CA ASN A 29 1.00 -20.30 -3.23
C ASN A 29 1.73 -18.96 -3.00
N LEU A 30 1.10 -17.85 -3.38
CA LEU A 30 1.65 -16.50 -3.22
C LEU A 30 1.21 -15.89 -1.90
N ILE A 31 2.13 -15.17 -1.25
CA ILE A 31 1.82 -14.36 -0.07
C ILE A 31 1.77 -12.88 -0.41
N THR A 32 0.88 -12.15 0.25
CA THR A 32 0.80 -10.69 0.15
C THR A 32 1.89 -10.05 0.99
N ILE A 33 2.89 -9.43 0.35
CA ILE A 33 4.00 -8.78 1.06
C ILE A 33 3.85 -7.26 1.25
N GLY A 34 2.74 -6.68 0.79
CA GLY A 34 2.55 -5.24 0.77
C GLY A 34 1.68 -4.81 -0.41
N TRP A 35 1.73 -3.53 -0.72
CA TRP A 35 0.97 -2.92 -1.82
C TRP A 35 1.70 -1.70 -2.37
N ILE A 36 1.30 -1.27 -3.57
CA ILE A 36 1.91 -0.16 -4.29
C ILE A 36 0.82 0.72 -4.91
N HIS A 37 0.97 2.04 -4.81
CA HIS A 37 0.12 2.99 -5.52
C HIS A 37 0.91 4.20 -6.00
N THR A 38 0.25 5.05 -6.78
CA THR A 38 0.84 6.27 -7.33
C THR A 38 0.27 7.50 -6.66
N HIS A 39 1.11 8.52 -6.48
CA HIS A 39 0.73 9.91 -6.23
C HIS A 39 1.01 10.71 -7.50
N PRO A 40 0.03 10.91 -8.40
CA PRO A 40 0.30 11.50 -9.71
C PRO A 40 0.82 12.94 -9.64
N THR A 41 0.38 13.71 -8.63
CA THR A 41 0.70 15.15 -8.49
C THR A 41 1.35 15.53 -7.16
N GLN A 42 1.36 14.63 -6.18
CA GLN A 42 1.92 14.82 -4.84
C GLN A 42 3.27 14.10 -4.68
N THR A 43 4.04 14.45 -3.63
CA THR A 43 5.29 13.76 -3.25
C THR A 43 5.00 12.38 -2.64
N ALA A 44 6.04 11.56 -2.41
CA ALA A 44 5.87 10.25 -1.79
C ALA A 44 5.68 10.36 -0.26
N PHE A 45 4.50 10.00 0.24
CA PHE A 45 4.18 9.90 1.67
C PHE A 45 2.95 9.01 1.87
N LEU A 46 2.62 8.62 3.11
CA LEU A 46 1.35 7.96 3.41
C LEU A 46 0.30 9.00 3.81
N SER A 47 -0.75 9.15 3.00
CA SER A 47 -1.94 9.93 3.33
C SER A 47 -2.75 9.24 4.43
N SER A 48 -3.73 9.94 5.01
CA SER A 48 -4.62 9.32 6.01
C SER A 48 -5.31 8.05 5.51
N VAL A 49 -5.72 8.03 4.23
CA VAL A 49 -6.29 6.83 3.61
C VAL A 49 -5.25 5.72 3.54
N ASP A 50 -4.02 6.03 3.12
CA ASP A 50 -2.96 5.04 3.01
C ASP A 50 -2.57 4.45 4.37
N LEU A 51 -2.56 5.28 5.43
CA LEU A 51 -2.32 4.81 6.80
C LEU A 51 -3.34 3.75 7.21
N HIS A 52 -4.62 4.01 6.97
CA HIS A 52 -5.72 3.08 7.27
C HIS A 52 -5.69 1.84 6.37
N THR A 53 -5.37 1.99 5.08
CA THR A 53 -5.20 0.86 4.15
C THR A 53 -4.05 -0.03 4.57
N HIS A 54 -2.90 0.55 4.94
CA HIS A 54 -1.70 -0.22 5.25
C HIS A 54 -1.74 -0.90 6.63
N CYS A 55 -2.42 -0.29 7.60
CA CYS A 55 -2.54 -0.82 8.97
C CYS A 55 -2.88 -2.32 9.07
N PRO A 56 -3.94 -2.84 8.42
CA PRO A 56 -4.25 -4.27 8.47
C PRO A 56 -3.17 -5.16 7.85
N TYR A 57 -2.50 -4.72 6.76
CA TYR A 57 -1.39 -5.48 6.18
C TYR A 57 -0.25 -5.65 7.18
N GLN A 58 0.13 -4.56 7.86
CA GLN A 58 1.24 -4.58 8.81
C GLN A 58 0.89 -5.28 10.15
N LEU A 59 -0.39 -5.28 10.54
CA LEU A 59 -0.87 -6.08 11.68
C LEU A 59 -0.79 -7.59 11.40
N LEU A 60 -1.06 -8.01 10.16
CA LEU A 60 -1.01 -9.42 9.75
C LEU A 60 0.43 -9.87 9.47
N MET A 61 1.26 -9.00 8.90
CA MET A 61 2.66 -9.28 8.58
C MET A 61 3.50 -8.04 8.88
N PRO A 62 4.30 -8.04 9.98
CA PRO A 62 5.07 -6.86 10.42
C PRO A 62 5.98 -6.25 9.36
N GLU A 63 6.46 -7.07 8.42
CA GLU A 63 7.35 -6.68 7.32
C GLU A 63 6.61 -6.11 6.10
N ALA A 64 5.28 -6.03 6.10
CA ALA A 64 4.49 -5.50 5.00
C ALA A 64 4.93 -4.07 4.65
N ILE A 65 5.06 -3.76 3.36
CA ILE A 65 5.50 -2.43 2.88
C ILE A 65 4.41 -1.76 2.05
N ALA A 66 4.22 -0.46 2.25
CA ALA A 66 3.47 0.41 1.35
C ALA A 66 4.45 1.17 0.44
N ILE A 67 4.37 0.95 -0.87
CA ILE A 67 5.21 1.63 -1.86
C ILE A 67 4.42 2.77 -2.51
N VAL A 68 4.97 3.97 -2.49
CA VAL A 68 4.35 5.15 -3.11
C VAL A 68 5.24 5.67 -4.22
N CYS A 69 4.74 5.61 -5.45
CA CYS A 69 5.42 6.15 -6.62
C CYS A 69 4.90 7.57 -6.91
N ALA A 70 5.76 8.57 -6.81
CA ALA A 70 5.45 9.98 -7.08
C ALA A 70 6.15 10.44 -8.37
N PRO A 71 5.62 10.10 -9.57
CA PRO A 71 6.30 10.29 -10.85
C PRO A 71 6.63 11.76 -11.15
N ARG A 72 5.78 12.71 -10.74
CA ARG A 72 6.02 14.14 -10.94
C ARG A 72 7.30 14.64 -10.25
N TYR A 73 7.69 14.00 -9.16
CA TYR A 73 8.88 14.35 -8.37
C TYR A 73 10.05 13.38 -8.58
N ASN A 74 9.87 12.35 -9.43
CA ASN A 74 10.82 11.26 -9.60
C ASN A 74 11.22 10.60 -8.26
N GLU A 75 10.24 10.42 -7.38
CA GLU A 75 10.40 9.83 -6.05
C GLU A 75 9.69 8.47 -5.95
N THR A 76 10.29 7.55 -5.21
CA THR A 76 9.66 6.29 -4.79
C THR A 76 9.91 6.10 -3.30
N GLY A 77 8.84 6.08 -2.51
CA GLY A 77 8.90 5.87 -1.08
C GLY A 77 8.53 4.44 -0.70
N PHE A 78 9.24 3.87 0.26
CA PHE A 78 8.97 2.56 0.85
C PHE A 78 8.66 2.79 2.33
N PHE A 79 7.41 2.60 2.74
CA PHE A 79 6.96 3.01 4.06
C PHE A 79 6.37 1.86 4.86
N VAL A 80 6.46 2.01 6.18
CA VAL A 80 5.73 1.24 7.19
C VAL A 80 5.13 2.17 8.23
N LEU A 81 4.05 1.78 8.89
CA LEU A 81 3.62 2.44 10.13
C LEU A 81 4.68 2.26 11.21
N THR A 82 4.86 3.29 12.04
CA THR A 82 5.83 3.21 13.14
C THR A 82 5.39 2.12 14.12
N PRO A 83 6.23 1.08 14.38
CA PRO A 83 5.81 -0.09 15.16
C PRO A 83 5.38 0.25 16.59
N ASN A 84 6.05 1.24 17.20
CA ASN A 84 5.86 1.62 18.60
C ASN A 84 4.69 2.59 18.83
N TYR A 85 4.12 3.20 17.77
CA TYR A 85 3.10 4.23 17.90
C TYR A 85 2.05 4.18 16.81
N GLY A 86 2.44 4.40 15.55
CA GLY A 86 1.53 4.57 14.43
C GLY A 86 0.58 3.40 14.21
N LEU A 87 1.11 2.17 14.33
CA LEU A 87 0.30 0.96 14.18
C LEU A 87 -0.85 0.91 15.21
N LYS A 88 -0.54 1.13 16.49
CA LYS A 88 -1.55 1.16 17.56
C LYS A 88 -2.48 2.37 17.42
N PHE A 89 -1.97 3.52 17.00
CA PHE A 89 -2.76 4.74 16.82
C PHE A 89 -3.83 4.56 15.75
N ILE A 90 -3.45 4.09 14.56
CA ILE A 90 -4.37 3.89 13.43
C ILE A 90 -5.35 2.75 13.73
N ALA A 91 -4.88 1.63 14.30
CA ALA A 91 -5.77 0.51 14.69
C ALA A 91 -6.87 0.92 15.68
N ASN A 92 -6.65 1.95 16.50
CA ASN A 92 -7.63 2.47 17.45
C ASN A 92 -8.46 3.65 16.92
N CYS A 93 -8.18 4.14 15.71
CA CYS A 93 -8.97 5.20 15.12
C CYS A 93 -10.38 4.68 14.76
N ARG A 94 -11.40 5.51 15.02
CA ARG A 94 -12.83 5.20 14.74
C ARG A 94 -13.51 6.28 13.89
N LYS A 95 -12.75 7.25 13.37
CA LYS A 95 -13.28 8.31 12.52
C LYS A 95 -13.67 7.72 11.16
N SER A 96 -14.82 8.12 10.63
CA SER A 96 -15.33 7.72 9.33
C SER A 96 -15.05 8.77 8.26
N GLY A 97 -14.97 8.35 6.99
CA GLY A 97 -14.73 9.24 5.86
C GLY A 97 -13.31 9.82 5.86
N PHE A 98 -13.05 10.76 4.96
CA PHE A 98 -11.75 11.43 4.86
C PHE A 98 -11.52 12.33 6.08
N HIS A 99 -10.47 12.05 6.85
CA HIS A 99 -10.11 12.81 8.04
C HIS A 99 -8.59 12.94 8.21
N PRO A 100 -8.09 14.05 8.78
CA PRO A 100 -6.66 14.21 9.03
C PRO A 100 -6.21 13.45 10.29
N HIS A 101 -4.91 13.17 10.33
CA HIS A 101 -4.19 12.61 11.48
C HIS A 101 -3.03 13.53 11.89
N PRO A 102 -2.57 13.48 13.14
CA PRO A 102 -1.40 14.25 13.58
C PRO A 102 -0.14 13.76 12.85
N THR A 103 0.77 14.69 12.59
CA THR A 103 2.09 14.39 12.01
C THR A 103 3.14 14.10 13.07
N GLU A 104 2.91 14.50 14.32
CA GLU A 104 3.82 14.33 15.45
C GLU A 104 3.13 13.65 16.65
N PRO A 105 3.70 12.56 17.19
CA PRO A 105 4.85 11.83 16.65
C PRO A 105 4.51 11.14 15.30
N PRO A 106 5.51 10.84 14.44
CA PRO A 106 5.27 10.28 13.12
C PRO A 106 4.51 8.95 13.16
N LEU A 107 3.46 8.85 12.34
CA LEU A 107 2.64 7.64 12.24
C LEU A 107 3.24 6.60 11.29
N PHE A 108 4.14 7.02 10.41
CA PHE A 108 4.84 6.15 9.47
C PHE A 108 6.31 6.57 9.37
N MET A 109 7.13 5.68 8.85
CA MET A 109 8.56 5.87 8.60
C MET A 109 8.99 5.17 7.32
N VAL A 110 10.18 5.51 6.83
CA VAL A 110 10.82 4.74 5.74
C VAL A 110 11.14 3.34 6.26
N ALA A 111 10.87 2.33 5.43
CA ALA A 111 11.15 0.94 5.75
C ALA A 111 12.67 0.65 5.71
N GLU A 112 13.27 0.36 6.86
CA GLU A 112 14.71 0.10 6.99
C GLU A 112 15.11 -1.32 6.56
N HIS A 113 14.13 -2.24 6.48
CA HIS A 113 14.35 -3.65 6.12
C HIS A 113 14.26 -3.94 4.61
N VAL A 114 14.11 -2.92 3.77
CA VAL A 114 13.97 -3.06 2.31
C VAL A 114 15.32 -2.93 1.60
N LYS A 115 15.57 -3.82 0.64
CA LYS A 115 16.71 -3.72 -0.29
C LYS A 115 16.20 -3.82 -1.72
N ILE A 116 16.67 -2.91 -2.58
CA ILE A 116 16.31 -2.89 -4.00
C ILE A 116 17.33 -3.73 -4.77
N ASP A 117 16.84 -4.67 -5.56
CA ASP A 117 17.63 -5.45 -6.51
C ASP A 117 17.15 -5.15 -7.93
N SER A 118 17.99 -4.51 -8.73
CA SER A 118 17.69 -4.14 -10.13
C SER A 118 17.83 -5.32 -11.10
N THR A 119 18.32 -6.47 -10.65
CA THR A 119 18.52 -7.67 -11.46
C THR A 119 17.43 -8.72 -11.28
N ALA A 120 16.60 -8.57 -10.24
CA ALA A 120 15.49 -9.47 -9.96
C ALA A 120 14.39 -9.34 -11.03
N SER A 121 13.83 -10.48 -11.43
CA SER A 121 12.68 -10.53 -12.34
C SER A 121 11.38 -10.16 -11.62
N LEU A 122 10.53 -9.37 -12.29
CA LEU A 122 9.19 -9.04 -11.81
C LEU A 122 8.14 -9.50 -12.81
N GLU A 123 7.23 -10.36 -12.37
CA GLU A 123 6.03 -10.73 -13.13
C GLU A 123 4.85 -9.82 -12.74
N VAL A 124 4.08 -9.37 -13.73
CA VAL A 124 2.91 -8.51 -13.52
C VAL A 124 1.67 -9.19 -14.10
N LEU A 125 0.67 -9.42 -13.25
CA LEU A 125 -0.66 -9.87 -13.64
C LEU A 125 -1.61 -8.67 -13.63
N ASP A 126 -2.17 -8.32 -14.78
CA ASP A 126 -3.15 -7.24 -14.89
C ASP A 126 -4.58 -7.80 -14.97
N LEU A 127 -5.34 -7.68 -13.89
CA LEU A 127 -6.74 -8.13 -13.81
C LEU A 127 -7.74 -7.05 -14.25
N ARG A 128 -7.28 -5.85 -14.62
CA ARG A 128 -8.17 -4.74 -15.01
C ARG A 128 -8.80 -4.97 -16.39
N ILE A 129 -8.10 -5.69 -17.26
CA ILE A 129 -8.53 -6.01 -18.62
C ILE A 129 -9.25 -7.36 -18.53
N GLY A 130 -10.52 -7.43 -18.94
CA GLY A 130 -11.23 -8.70 -19.03
C GLY A 130 -10.50 -9.67 -19.96
N LYS A 131 -10.61 -10.99 -19.72
CA LYS A 131 -10.07 -11.99 -20.65
C LYS A 131 -10.67 -11.72 -22.04
N SER A 132 -9.83 -11.32 -23.00
CA SER A 132 -10.19 -11.18 -24.42
C SER A 132 -10.45 -12.54 -25.04
#